data_AF-A0A132NL27-F1
#
_entry.id   AF-A0A132NL27-F1
#
_cell.length_a   1.000
_cell.length_b   1.000
_cell.length_c   1.000
_cell.angle_alpha   90.00
_cell.angle_beta   90.00
_cell.angle_gamma   90.00
#
_symmetry.space_group_name_H-M   'P 1'
#
loop_
_entity.id
_entity.type
_entity.pdbx_description
1 polymer ?
#
loop_
_entity_poly.entity_id
_entity_poly.type
_entity_poly.pdbx_seq_one_letter_code
_entity_poly.pdbx_strand_id
1 'polypeptide(L)'
;MTAVFLIGFLYVMAVIVGGVGVAPLFIGLPLAILPVPVVIATFMWLDRLEPEPIGFLVFAFGWGAGVATFLAIFLNQGVGALLGVPGTLVAPFAEEAVKGLGLLVFVLLRRREFDGVVDGIVLGGIIGAGFAFTENILYISTQFAELGVGGAVGQFLLRGVFRPFAHPLYTSLTGIGLGVAVTTRNPALKVLAPVGGWSAGVLLHLIWNGSGYLGISILVTYVLVMVPVFVGWVALIRWSRRM
;
A
#
# COMPACT_ATOMS: atom_id res chain seq x y z
N MET A 1 2.02 10.12 -18.22
CA MET A 1 1.81 9.32 -16.99
C MET A 1 1.18 10.16 -15.88
N THR A 2 1.72 11.32 -15.52
CA THR A 2 1.19 12.19 -14.44
C THR A 2 -0.30 12.54 -14.58
N ALA A 3 -0.78 12.82 -15.79
CA ALA A 3 -2.20 13.10 -16.03
C ALA A 3 -3.12 11.92 -15.64
N VAL A 4 -2.72 10.68 -15.92
CA VAL A 4 -3.51 9.48 -15.58
C VAL A 4 -3.60 9.31 -14.07
N PHE A 5 -2.50 9.53 -13.35
CA PHE A 5 -2.47 9.46 -11.88
C PHE A 5 -3.39 10.51 -11.26
N LEU A 6 -3.32 11.75 -11.78
CA LEU A 6 -4.15 12.84 -11.31
C LEU A 6 -5.63 12.59 -11.60
N ILE A 7 -5.99 12.10 -12.79
CA ILE A 7 -7.37 11.76 -13.14
C ILE A 7 -7.92 10.69 -12.19
N GLY A 8 -7.15 9.60 -11.94
CA GLY A 8 -7.55 8.56 -11.01
C GLY A 8 -7.75 9.11 -9.59
N PHE A 9 -6.79 9.90 -9.10
CA PHE A 9 -6.87 10.52 -7.78
C PHE A 9 -8.08 11.45 -7.65
N LEU A 10 -8.28 12.36 -8.62
CA LEU A 10 -9.41 13.29 -8.62
C LEU A 10 -10.76 12.57 -8.71
N TYR A 11 -10.83 11.47 -9.45
CA TYR A 11 -12.02 10.63 -9.47
C TYR A 11 -12.32 10.05 -8.08
N VAL A 12 -11.31 9.50 -7.41
CA VAL A 12 -11.47 8.98 -6.04
C VAL A 12 -11.90 10.09 -5.08
N MET A 13 -11.33 11.29 -5.20
CA MET A 13 -11.76 12.45 -4.41
C MET A 13 -13.22 12.82 -4.68
N ALA A 14 -13.66 12.79 -5.95
CA ALA A 14 -15.05 13.04 -6.31
C ALA A 14 -16.00 11.98 -5.72
N VAL A 15 -15.60 10.71 -5.70
CA VAL A 15 -16.36 9.63 -5.04
C VAL A 15 -16.46 9.87 -3.54
N ILE A 16 -15.36 10.23 -2.87
CA ILE A 16 -15.38 10.56 -1.43
C ILE A 16 -16.32 11.74 -1.17
N VAL A 17 -16.19 12.83 -1.94
CA VAL A 17 -17.05 14.01 -1.80
C VAL A 17 -18.52 13.67 -2.05
N GLY A 18 -18.82 12.82 -3.03
CA GLY A 18 -20.18 12.35 -3.28
C GLY A 18 -20.76 11.50 -2.15
N GLY A 19 -19.91 10.77 -1.41
CA GLY A 19 -20.31 9.91 -0.29
C GLY A 19 -20.46 10.64 1.05
N VAL A 20 -19.53 11.55 1.38
CA VAL A 20 -19.47 12.18 2.71
C VAL A 20 -19.57 13.72 2.69
N GLY A 21 -19.61 14.33 1.50
CA GLY A 21 -19.61 15.77 1.32
C GLY A 21 -18.22 16.40 1.25
N VAL A 22 -18.17 17.70 0.93
CA VAL A 22 -16.91 18.44 0.77
C VAL A 22 -16.26 18.76 2.12
N ALA A 23 -17.06 19.08 3.15
CA ALA A 23 -16.53 19.51 4.45
C ALA A 23 -15.61 18.48 5.12
N PRO A 24 -15.94 17.17 5.17
CA PRO A 24 -15.05 16.16 5.74
C PRO A 24 -13.71 15.98 5.00
N LEU A 25 -13.62 16.38 3.73
CA LEU A 25 -12.37 16.32 2.97
C LEU A 25 -11.31 17.28 3.52
N PHE A 26 -11.74 18.45 4.03
CA PHE A 26 -10.84 19.43 4.67
C PHE A 26 -10.23 18.94 5.99
N ILE A 27 -10.74 17.84 6.56
CA ILE A 27 -10.16 17.16 7.73
C ILE A 27 -9.35 15.94 7.30
N GLY A 28 -9.91 15.10 6.43
CA GLY A 28 -9.27 13.85 6.00
C GLY A 28 -7.97 14.07 5.24
N LEU A 29 -7.92 15.04 4.33
CA LEU A 29 -6.74 15.30 3.50
C LEU A 29 -5.53 15.78 4.32
N PRO A 30 -5.64 16.80 5.19
CA PRO A 30 -4.52 17.20 6.05
C PRO A 30 -4.04 16.10 7.00
N LEU A 31 -4.94 15.29 7.56
CA LEU A 31 -4.53 14.21 8.46
C LEU A 31 -3.88 13.04 7.70
N ALA A 32 -4.35 12.74 6.49
CA ALA A 32 -3.80 11.67 5.65
C ALA A 32 -2.40 12.01 5.11
N ILE A 33 -2.06 13.30 4.92
CA ILE A 33 -0.73 13.69 4.43
C ILE A 33 0.35 13.57 5.51
N LEU A 34 0.03 13.73 6.80
CA LEU A 34 1.01 13.73 7.90
C LEU A 34 1.91 12.48 7.96
N PRO A 35 1.41 11.23 7.81
CA PRO A 35 2.28 10.06 7.82
C PRO A 35 3.14 9.91 6.56
N VAL A 36 2.76 10.53 5.43
CA VAL A 36 3.40 10.31 4.13
C VAL A 36 4.89 10.68 4.14
N PRO A 37 5.32 11.87 4.61
CA PRO A 37 6.74 12.20 4.70
C PRO A 37 7.55 11.21 5.55
N VAL A 38 6.99 10.71 6.65
CA VAL A 38 7.69 9.75 7.54
C VAL A 38 7.90 8.41 6.82
N VAL A 39 6.86 7.92 6.14
CA VAL A 39 6.94 6.67 5.38
C VAL A 39 7.91 6.82 4.20
N ILE A 40 7.77 7.86 3.39
CA ILE A 40 8.65 8.12 2.25
C ILE A 40 10.11 8.29 2.72
N ALA A 41 10.36 9.08 3.77
CA ALA A 41 11.70 9.26 4.31
C ALA A 41 12.31 7.94 4.80
N THR A 42 11.49 7.04 5.34
CA THR A 42 11.96 5.70 5.74
C THR A 42 12.43 4.90 4.54
N PHE A 43 11.66 4.86 3.44
CA PHE A 43 12.08 4.17 2.21
C PHE A 43 13.27 4.85 1.53
N MET A 44 13.34 6.17 1.50
CA MET A 44 14.52 6.89 0.98
C MET A 44 15.77 6.64 1.83
N TRP A 45 15.63 6.53 3.15
CA TRP A 45 16.74 6.13 4.02
C TRP A 45 17.18 4.68 3.77
N LEU A 46 16.27 3.82 3.31
CA LEU A 46 16.60 2.47 2.90
C LEU A 46 17.43 2.46 1.63
N ASP A 47 17.04 3.31 0.70
CA ASP A 47 17.58 3.48 -0.64
C ASP A 47 18.87 4.31 -0.71
N ARG A 48 19.32 4.87 0.41
CA ARG A 48 20.45 5.82 0.47
C ARG A 48 21.78 5.37 -0.13
N LEU A 49 21.98 4.07 -0.34
CA LEU A 49 23.21 3.52 -0.90
C LEU A 49 23.22 3.63 -2.43
N GLU A 50 22.06 3.43 -3.05
CA GLU A 50 21.86 3.49 -4.50
C GLU A 50 20.55 4.24 -4.75
N PRO A 51 20.53 5.58 -4.58
CA PRO A 51 19.28 6.33 -4.57
C PRO A 51 18.57 6.28 -5.92
N GLU A 52 17.30 5.89 -5.86
CA GLU A 52 16.41 5.85 -7.01
C GLU A 52 16.11 7.26 -7.53
N PRO A 53 16.08 7.45 -8.87
CA PRO A 53 15.62 8.69 -9.46
C PRO A 53 14.25 9.13 -8.93
N ILE A 54 14.12 10.41 -8.57
CA ILE A 54 12.86 10.98 -8.03
C ILE A 54 11.66 10.68 -8.94
N GLY A 55 11.87 10.64 -10.26
CA GLY A 55 10.83 10.29 -11.22
C GLY A 55 10.19 8.91 -10.98
N PHE A 56 10.95 7.95 -10.46
CA PHE A 56 10.46 6.61 -10.15
C PHE A 56 9.64 6.61 -8.86
N LEU A 57 10.07 7.38 -7.86
CA LEU A 57 9.29 7.58 -6.63
C LEU A 57 7.97 8.29 -6.91
N VAL A 58 7.97 9.30 -7.80
CA VAL A 58 6.75 9.99 -8.25
C VAL A 58 5.83 9.05 -9.02
N PHE A 59 6.40 8.19 -9.87
CA PHE A 59 5.63 7.15 -10.56
C PHE A 59 4.98 6.19 -9.54
N ALA A 60 5.76 5.65 -8.61
CA ALA A 60 5.32 4.70 -7.61
C ALA A 60 4.20 5.31 -6.75
N PHE A 61 4.42 6.50 -6.20
CA PHE A 61 3.44 7.16 -5.35
C PHE A 61 2.17 7.50 -6.16
N GLY A 62 2.32 8.05 -7.37
CA GLY A 62 1.21 8.41 -8.24
C GLY A 62 0.39 7.21 -8.72
N TRP A 63 1.04 6.07 -8.98
CA TRP A 63 0.36 4.82 -9.28
C TRP A 63 -0.49 4.37 -8.09
N GLY A 64 0.10 4.33 -6.89
CA GLY A 64 -0.61 3.96 -5.67
C GLY A 64 -1.78 4.88 -5.36
N ALA A 65 -1.52 6.19 -5.32
CA ALA A 65 -2.50 7.19 -4.92
C ALA A 65 -3.63 7.40 -5.93
N GLY A 66 -3.34 7.23 -7.23
CA GLY A 66 -4.30 7.48 -8.30
C GLY A 66 -4.85 6.22 -8.95
N VAL A 67 -4.00 5.43 -9.62
CA VAL A 67 -4.46 4.30 -10.46
C VAL A 67 -4.93 3.13 -9.61
N ALA A 68 -4.12 2.71 -8.64
CA ALA A 68 -4.41 1.55 -7.82
C ALA A 68 -5.66 1.76 -6.96
N THR A 69 -5.80 2.93 -6.33
CA THR A 69 -7.00 3.31 -5.55
C THR A 69 -8.24 3.41 -6.43
N PHE A 70 -8.14 4.04 -7.60
CA PHE A 70 -9.22 4.09 -8.59
C PHE A 70 -9.71 2.69 -8.96
N LEU A 71 -8.80 1.80 -9.38
CA LEU A 71 -9.16 0.43 -9.78
C LEU A 71 -9.70 -0.39 -8.60
N ALA A 72 -9.09 -0.26 -7.42
CA ALA A 72 -9.53 -0.97 -6.22
C ALA A 72 -10.98 -0.66 -5.84
N ILE A 73 -11.43 0.59 -5.95
CA ILE A 73 -12.81 0.96 -5.63
C ILE A 73 -13.83 0.18 -6.47
N PHE A 74 -13.57 -0.01 -7.77
CA PHE A 74 -14.47 -0.79 -8.64
C PHE A 74 -14.39 -2.28 -8.36
N LEU A 75 -13.17 -2.81 -8.19
CA LEU A 75 -12.95 -4.23 -7.98
C LEU A 75 -13.53 -4.70 -6.64
N ASN A 76 -13.32 -3.93 -5.57
CA ASN A 76 -13.81 -4.25 -4.23
C ASN A 76 -15.34 -4.35 -4.19
N GLN A 77 -16.03 -3.42 -4.86
CA GLN A 77 -17.49 -3.41 -4.93
C GLN A 77 -18.03 -4.52 -5.85
N GLY A 78 -17.47 -4.67 -7.06
CA GLY A 78 -17.94 -5.64 -8.04
C GLY A 78 -17.73 -7.09 -7.60
N VAL A 79 -16.55 -7.41 -7.07
CA VAL A 79 -16.23 -8.79 -6.67
C VAL A 79 -16.93 -9.17 -5.36
N GLY A 80 -17.03 -8.25 -4.39
CA GLY A 80 -17.80 -8.48 -3.17
C GLY A 80 -19.26 -8.80 -3.47
N ALA A 81 -19.89 -8.03 -4.37
CA ALA A 81 -21.26 -8.27 -4.81
C ALA A 81 -21.43 -9.62 -5.54
N LEU A 82 -20.49 -9.98 -6.42
CA LEU A 82 -20.52 -11.24 -7.17
C LEU A 82 -20.41 -12.47 -6.25
N LEU A 83 -19.55 -12.39 -5.24
CA LEU A 83 -19.24 -13.51 -4.35
C LEU A 83 -20.16 -13.58 -3.12
N GLY A 84 -21.00 -12.57 -2.88
CA GLY A 84 -21.88 -12.52 -1.70
C GLY A 84 -21.12 -12.41 -0.37
N VAL A 85 -19.91 -11.86 -0.37
CA VAL A 85 -19.07 -11.68 0.82
C VAL A 85 -18.77 -10.20 1.05
N PRO A 86 -18.48 -9.77 2.31
CA PRO A 86 -18.06 -8.41 2.58
C PRO A 86 -16.88 -7.98 1.70
N GLY A 87 -17.01 -6.84 1.02
CA GLY A 87 -15.97 -6.34 0.11
C GLY A 87 -14.60 -6.18 0.77
N THR A 88 -14.56 -5.92 2.08
CA THR A 88 -13.34 -5.85 2.92
C THR A 88 -12.55 -7.15 3.01
N LEU A 89 -13.18 -8.31 2.82
CA LEU A 89 -12.52 -9.63 2.79
C LEU A 89 -11.96 -9.97 1.40
N VAL A 90 -12.52 -9.36 0.34
CA VAL A 90 -12.03 -9.53 -1.03
C VAL A 90 -11.00 -8.45 -1.38
N ALA A 91 -11.14 -7.27 -0.77
CA ALA A 91 -10.34 -6.08 -1.04
C ALA A 91 -8.82 -6.36 -1.02
N PRO A 92 -8.25 -7.12 -0.06
CA PRO A 92 -6.83 -7.45 -0.08
C PRO A 92 -6.33 -8.05 -1.40
N PHE A 93 -7.11 -8.93 -2.03
CA PHE A 93 -6.72 -9.54 -3.31
C PHE A 93 -6.66 -8.52 -4.43
N ALA A 94 -7.73 -7.73 -4.58
CA ALA A 94 -7.83 -6.73 -5.62
C ALA A 94 -6.80 -5.62 -5.43
N GLU A 95 -6.67 -5.11 -4.21
CA GLU A 95 -5.79 -4.01 -3.85
C GLU A 95 -4.31 -4.37 -4.03
N GLU A 96 -3.85 -5.51 -3.48
CA GLU A 96 -2.46 -5.90 -3.65
C GLU A 96 -2.16 -6.29 -5.11
N ALA A 97 -3.14 -6.80 -5.86
CA ALA A 97 -2.96 -7.07 -7.29
C ALA A 97 -2.76 -5.78 -8.10
N VAL A 98 -3.59 -4.75 -7.90
CA VAL A 98 -3.46 -3.49 -8.65
C VAL A 98 -2.24 -2.66 -8.22
N LYS A 99 -1.81 -2.75 -6.96
CA LYS A 99 -0.54 -2.18 -6.50
C LYS A 99 0.64 -2.92 -7.12
N GLY A 100 0.63 -4.25 -7.07
CA GLY A 100 1.65 -5.11 -7.68
C GLY A 100 1.75 -4.94 -9.20
N LEU A 101 0.64 -4.66 -9.88
CA LEU A 101 0.64 -4.31 -11.30
C LEU A 101 1.46 -3.06 -11.58
N GLY A 102 1.50 -2.08 -10.67
CA GLY A 102 2.34 -0.89 -10.81
C GLY A 102 3.83 -1.24 -10.84
N LEU A 103 4.25 -2.15 -9.97
CA LEU A 103 5.62 -2.69 -10.00
C LEU A 103 5.89 -3.45 -11.28
N LEU A 104 4.97 -4.31 -11.71
CA LEU A 104 5.13 -5.08 -12.93
C LEU A 104 5.25 -4.17 -14.16
N VAL A 105 4.40 -3.15 -14.27
CA VAL A 105 4.48 -2.13 -15.32
C VAL A 105 5.81 -1.41 -15.28
N PHE A 106 6.30 -1.04 -14.09
CA PHE A 106 7.61 -0.41 -13.95
C PHE A 106 8.73 -1.34 -14.45
N VAL A 107 8.78 -2.58 -13.97
CA VAL A 107 9.77 -3.59 -14.39
C VAL A 107 9.74 -3.81 -15.90
N LEU A 108 8.55 -3.90 -16.52
CA LEU A 108 8.42 -4.12 -17.96
C LEU A 108 8.92 -2.92 -18.79
N LEU A 109 8.66 -1.69 -18.33
CA LEU A 109 9.04 -0.46 -19.05
C LEU A 109 10.47 0.02 -18.75
N ARG A 110 11.02 -0.37 -17.60
CA ARG A 110 12.28 0.12 -17.04
C ARG A 110 13.16 -1.00 -16.49
N ARG A 111 13.10 -2.21 -17.06
CA ARG A 111 13.88 -3.41 -16.65
C ARG A 111 15.39 -3.24 -16.44
N ARG A 112 15.99 -2.17 -16.99
CA ARG A 112 17.44 -1.89 -16.85
C ARG A 112 17.75 -1.08 -15.60
N GLU A 113 16.73 -0.41 -15.07
CA GLU A 113 16.78 0.46 -13.89
C GLU A 113 16.18 -0.25 -12.66
N PHE A 114 15.77 -1.51 -12.79
CA PHE A 114 15.24 -2.33 -11.70
C PHE A 114 16.16 -3.55 -11.59
N ASP A 115 17.13 -3.47 -10.70
CA ASP A 115 18.27 -4.37 -10.63
C ASP A 115 18.27 -5.26 -9.37
N GLY A 116 17.37 -5.00 -8.40
CA GLY A 116 17.43 -5.72 -7.13
C GLY A 116 16.15 -5.85 -6.32
N VAL A 117 16.32 -6.53 -5.18
CA VAL A 117 15.29 -6.67 -4.14
C VAL A 117 15.05 -5.35 -3.42
N VAL A 118 16.07 -4.49 -3.32
CA VAL A 118 15.98 -3.19 -2.64
C VAL A 118 15.04 -2.26 -3.42
N ASP A 119 15.20 -2.13 -4.74
CA ASP A 119 14.32 -1.36 -5.63
C ASP A 119 12.87 -1.83 -5.51
N GLY A 120 12.67 -3.16 -5.48
CA GLY A 120 11.37 -3.77 -5.25
C GLY A 120 10.75 -3.35 -3.92
N ILE A 121 11.54 -3.37 -2.84
CA ILE A 121 11.11 -2.91 -1.52
C ILE A 121 10.73 -1.43 -1.57
N VAL A 122 11.59 -0.58 -2.15
CA VAL A 122 11.42 0.88 -2.19
C VAL A 122 10.22 1.26 -3.05
N LEU A 123 10.20 0.87 -4.33
CA LEU A 123 9.09 1.18 -5.23
C LEU A 123 7.78 0.57 -4.74
N GLY A 124 7.82 -0.66 -4.21
CA GLY A 124 6.63 -1.32 -3.68
C GLY A 124 6.09 -0.60 -2.46
N GLY A 125 6.99 -0.20 -1.57
CA GLY A 125 6.66 0.58 -0.38
C GLY A 125 6.05 1.93 -0.72
N ILE A 126 6.59 2.63 -1.72
CA ILE A 126 6.10 3.93 -2.16
C ILE A 126 4.76 3.83 -2.89
N ILE A 127 4.51 2.76 -3.67
CA ILE A 127 3.17 2.45 -4.21
C ILE A 127 2.19 2.22 -3.06
N GLY A 128 2.56 1.39 -2.07
CA GLY A 128 1.73 1.15 -0.90
C GLY A 128 1.45 2.43 -0.10
N ALA A 129 2.43 3.33 0.01
CA ALA A 129 2.29 4.62 0.68
C ALA A 129 1.32 5.55 -0.06
N GLY A 130 1.40 5.63 -1.40
CA GLY A 130 0.45 6.37 -2.21
C GLY A 130 -0.98 5.83 -2.07
N PHE A 131 -1.14 4.51 -2.10
CA PHE A 131 -2.44 3.89 -1.87
C PHE A 131 -2.99 4.20 -0.48
N ALA A 132 -2.16 4.04 0.56
CA ALA A 132 -2.52 4.34 1.93
C ALA A 132 -2.92 5.81 2.11
N PHE A 133 -2.24 6.75 1.43
CA PHE A 133 -2.57 8.17 1.47
C PHE A 133 -4.03 8.41 1.04
N THR A 134 -4.40 7.97 -0.17
CA THR A 134 -5.76 8.17 -0.69
C THR A 134 -6.80 7.40 0.13
N GLU A 135 -6.49 6.19 0.57
CA GLU A 135 -7.38 5.41 1.42
C GLU A 135 -7.59 6.08 2.79
N ASN A 136 -6.53 6.64 3.39
CA ASN A 136 -6.64 7.35 4.66
C ASN A 136 -7.56 8.57 4.56
N ILE A 137 -7.57 9.28 3.42
CA ILE A 137 -8.53 10.37 3.19
C ILE A 137 -9.95 9.85 3.31
N LEU A 138 -10.29 8.76 2.60
CA LEU A 138 -11.63 8.15 2.64
C LEU A 138 -12.03 7.78 4.07
N TYR A 139 -11.20 7.02 4.80
CA TYR A 139 -11.57 6.53 6.13
C TYR A 139 -11.66 7.65 7.17
N ILE A 140 -10.72 8.60 7.17
CA ILE A 140 -10.72 9.71 8.13
C ILE A 140 -11.90 10.65 7.84
N SER A 141 -12.15 10.98 6.57
CA SER A 141 -13.30 11.82 6.18
C SER A 141 -14.64 11.14 6.51
N THR A 142 -14.77 9.83 6.28
CA THR A 142 -15.98 9.07 6.63
C THR A 142 -16.22 9.09 8.13
N GLN A 143 -15.20 8.82 8.93
CA GLN A 143 -15.35 8.80 10.39
C GLN A 143 -15.54 10.21 10.98
N PHE A 144 -15.02 11.26 10.33
CA PHE A 144 -15.39 12.63 10.66
C PHE A 144 -16.87 12.92 10.39
N ALA A 145 -17.38 12.48 9.24
CA ALA A 145 -18.78 12.70 8.88
C ALA A 145 -19.74 11.97 9.84
N GLU A 146 -19.37 10.77 10.30
CA GLU A 146 -20.20 9.95 11.17
C GLU A 146 -20.10 10.33 12.66
N LEU A 147 -18.88 10.61 13.15
CA LEU A 147 -18.58 10.74 14.58
C LEU A 147 -17.87 12.06 14.95
N GLY A 148 -17.78 13.00 14.01
CA GLY A 148 -17.11 14.29 14.21
C GLY A 148 -15.60 14.17 14.44
N VAL A 149 -15.04 15.15 15.16
CA VAL A 149 -13.60 15.23 15.43
C VAL A 149 -13.05 13.97 16.12
N GLY A 150 -13.83 13.37 17.04
CA GLY A 150 -13.42 12.15 17.74
C GLY A 150 -13.19 10.98 16.79
N GLY A 151 -14.08 10.78 15.81
CA GLY A 151 -13.93 9.74 14.78
C GLY A 151 -12.70 9.97 13.89
N ALA A 152 -12.50 11.21 13.45
CA ALA A 152 -11.34 11.58 12.64
C ALA A 152 -10.02 11.30 13.36
N VAL A 153 -9.90 11.72 14.62
CA VAL A 153 -8.71 11.50 15.45
C VAL A 153 -8.49 10.02 15.70
N GLY A 154 -9.54 9.26 16.02
CA GLY A 154 -9.47 7.81 16.21
C GLY A 154 -8.91 7.09 14.98
N GLN A 155 -9.42 7.42 13.78
CA GLN A 155 -8.89 6.85 12.54
C GLN A 155 -7.48 7.31 12.21
N PHE A 156 -7.16 8.58 12.44
CA PHE A 156 -5.82 9.09 12.23
C PHE A 156 -4.79 8.36 13.11
N LEU A 157 -5.09 8.16 14.39
CA LEU A 157 -4.21 7.41 15.29
C LEU A 157 -4.05 5.97 14.81
N LEU A 158 -5.16 5.30 14.51
CA LEU A 158 -5.14 3.93 14.03
C LEU A 158 -4.29 3.79 12.76
N ARG A 159 -4.56 4.62 11.75
CA ARG A 159 -4.06 4.45 10.38
C ARG A 159 -2.74 5.17 10.13
N GLY A 160 -2.61 6.39 10.63
CA GLY A 160 -1.45 7.26 10.46
C GLY A 160 -0.35 7.11 11.51
N VAL A 161 -0.67 6.64 12.72
CA VAL A 161 0.33 6.49 13.80
C VAL A 161 0.66 5.03 14.07
N PHE A 162 -0.35 4.18 14.32
CA PHE A 162 -0.08 2.79 14.66
C PHE A 162 0.34 1.96 13.45
N ARG A 163 -0.33 2.09 12.30
CA ARG A 163 -0.05 1.25 11.10
C ARG A 163 0.39 2.01 9.83
N PRO A 164 1.18 3.10 9.89
CA PRO A 164 1.54 3.87 8.70
C PRO A 164 2.26 3.04 7.62
N PHE A 165 2.88 1.94 8.03
CA PHE A 165 3.63 1.03 7.14
C PHE A 165 2.82 -0.18 6.64
N ALA A 166 1.53 -0.33 6.97
CA ALA A 166 0.76 -1.53 6.58
C ALA A 166 0.79 -1.80 5.06
N HIS A 167 0.16 -0.93 4.26
CA HIS A 167 0.18 -1.06 2.79
C HIS A 167 1.60 -1.04 2.20
N PRO A 168 2.51 -0.14 2.62
CA PRO A 168 3.89 -0.20 2.18
C PRO A 168 4.54 -1.58 2.35
N LEU A 169 4.41 -2.21 3.53
CA LEU A 169 5.00 -3.51 3.80
C LEU A 169 4.37 -4.61 2.94
N TYR A 170 3.05 -4.63 2.77
CA TYR A 170 2.37 -5.64 1.96
C TYR A 170 2.83 -5.59 0.50
N THR A 171 2.86 -4.39 -0.07
CA THR A 171 3.27 -4.21 -1.46
C THR A 171 4.78 -4.41 -1.66
N SER A 172 5.61 -4.07 -0.66
CA SER A 172 7.04 -4.41 -0.68
C SER A 172 7.29 -5.91 -0.76
N LEU A 173 6.42 -6.79 -0.26
CA LEU A 173 6.57 -8.24 -0.43
C LEU A 173 6.44 -8.67 -1.90
N THR A 174 5.49 -8.09 -2.64
CA THR A 174 5.40 -8.26 -4.10
C THR A 174 6.67 -7.74 -4.77
N GLY A 175 7.18 -6.59 -4.32
CA GLY A 175 8.44 -6.00 -4.78
C GLY A 175 9.65 -6.91 -4.57
N ILE A 176 9.78 -7.52 -3.40
CA ILE A 176 10.84 -8.51 -3.11
C ILE A 176 10.76 -9.67 -4.10
N GLY A 177 9.54 -10.20 -4.34
CA GLY A 177 9.32 -11.27 -5.30
C GLY A 177 9.77 -10.91 -6.72
N LEU A 178 9.48 -9.69 -7.18
CA LEU A 178 9.93 -9.18 -8.47
C LEU A 178 11.45 -8.95 -8.51
N GLY A 179 12.03 -8.41 -7.44
CA GLY A 179 13.49 -8.25 -7.28
C GLY A 179 14.25 -9.57 -7.40
N VAL A 180 13.73 -10.63 -6.77
CA VAL A 180 14.26 -12.00 -6.94
C VAL A 180 14.10 -12.48 -8.37
N ALA A 181 12.96 -12.21 -9.01
CA ALA A 181 12.68 -12.66 -10.38
C ALA A 181 13.62 -12.03 -11.42
N VAL A 182 14.01 -10.76 -11.26
CA VAL A 182 14.92 -10.08 -12.21
C VAL A 182 16.39 -10.49 -12.01
N THR A 183 16.78 -10.85 -10.79
CA THR A 183 18.17 -11.21 -10.45
C THR A 183 18.46 -12.71 -10.63
N THR A 184 17.45 -13.57 -10.54
CA THR A 184 17.64 -15.03 -10.58
C THR A 184 17.84 -15.59 -12.00
N ARG A 185 18.68 -16.64 -12.10
CA ARG A 185 18.82 -17.47 -13.31
C ARG A 185 17.84 -18.66 -13.34
N ASN A 186 17.18 -18.98 -12.22
CA ASN A 186 16.26 -20.11 -12.14
C ASN A 186 14.89 -19.73 -12.74
N PRO A 187 14.43 -20.39 -13.83
CA PRO A 187 13.17 -20.06 -14.49
C PRO A 187 11.94 -20.22 -13.58
N ALA A 188 11.96 -21.17 -12.63
CA ALA A 188 10.86 -21.34 -11.68
C ALA A 188 10.74 -20.13 -10.74
N LEU A 189 11.87 -19.62 -10.24
CA LEU A 189 11.88 -18.47 -9.33
C LEU A 189 11.44 -17.17 -10.01
N LYS A 190 11.54 -17.06 -11.33
CA LYS A 190 11.00 -15.91 -12.08
C LYS A 190 9.48 -15.76 -11.96
N VAL A 191 8.78 -16.85 -11.65
CA VAL A 191 7.32 -16.88 -11.50
C VAL A 191 6.94 -17.08 -10.04
N LEU A 192 7.57 -18.03 -9.35
CA LEU A 192 7.21 -18.36 -7.98
C LEU A 192 7.54 -17.25 -6.99
N ALA A 193 8.61 -16.48 -7.19
CA ALA A 193 8.96 -15.40 -6.26
C ALA A 193 7.96 -14.23 -6.32
N PRO A 194 7.56 -13.69 -7.49
CA PRO A 194 6.51 -12.66 -7.57
C PRO A 194 5.16 -13.14 -7.02
N VAL A 195 4.74 -14.37 -7.38
CA VAL A 195 3.48 -14.95 -6.90
C VAL A 195 3.51 -15.15 -5.38
N GLY A 196 4.63 -15.65 -4.84
CA GLY A 196 4.82 -15.82 -3.41
C GLY A 196 4.81 -14.50 -2.65
N GLY A 197 5.50 -13.49 -3.17
CA GLY A 197 5.53 -12.14 -2.60
C GLY A 197 4.14 -11.49 -2.56
N TRP A 198 3.40 -11.55 -3.67
CA TRP A 198 2.02 -11.09 -3.74
C TRP A 198 1.10 -11.85 -2.78
N SER A 199 1.20 -13.17 -2.75
CA SER A 199 0.39 -14.01 -1.86
C SER A 199 0.64 -13.69 -0.40
N ALA A 200 1.90 -13.46 -0.02
CA ALA A 200 2.26 -13.06 1.35
C ALA A 200 1.71 -11.67 1.71
N GLY A 201 1.77 -10.69 0.79
CA GLY A 201 1.15 -9.38 0.96
C GLY A 201 -0.36 -9.46 1.17
N VAL A 202 -1.05 -10.24 0.33
CA VAL A 202 -2.48 -10.50 0.45
C VAL A 202 -2.82 -11.15 1.79
N LEU A 203 -2.05 -12.15 2.22
CA LEU A 203 -2.27 -12.86 3.48
C LEU A 203 -2.16 -11.94 4.70
N LEU A 204 -1.11 -11.11 4.76
CA LEU A 204 -0.95 -10.15 5.86
C LEU A 204 -2.09 -9.13 5.89
N HIS A 205 -2.52 -8.68 4.71
CA HIS A 205 -3.62 -7.75 4.58
C HIS A 205 -4.96 -8.39 4.98
N LEU A 206 -5.21 -9.64 4.58
CA LEU A 206 -6.37 -10.42 5.02
C LEU A 206 -6.38 -10.66 6.53
N ILE A 207 -5.25 -11.00 7.13
CA ILE A 207 -5.15 -11.18 8.59
C ILE A 207 -5.56 -9.89 9.30
N TRP A 208 -5.09 -8.73 8.80
CA TRP A 208 -5.47 -7.45 9.36
C TRP A 208 -6.98 -7.20 9.22
N ASN A 209 -7.54 -7.26 8.01
CA ASN A 209 -8.96 -6.98 7.77
C ASN A 209 -9.86 -8.01 8.48
N GLY A 210 -9.47 -9.27 8.46
CA GLY A 210 -10.16 -10.39 9.08
C GLY A 210 -10.17 -10.33 10.61
N SER A 211 -9.14 -9.74 11.24
CA SER A 211 -9.06 -9.67 12.70
C SER A 211 -10.27 -8.99 13.34
N GLY A 212 -10.81 -7.95 12.69
CA GLY A 212 -12.04 -7.29 13.14
C GLY A 212 -13.27 -8.20 13.10
N TYR A 213 -13.41 -9.04 12.07
CA TYR A 213 -14.50 -10.01 11.95
C TYR A 213 -14.42 -11.14 12.97
N LEU A 214 -13.21 -11.48 13.40
CA LEU A 214 -12.96 -12.51 14.41
C LEU A 214 -13.04 -11.96 15.85
N GLY A 215 -13.33 -10.67 16.04
CA GLY A 215 -13.33 -10.01 17.34
C GLY A 215 -11.95 -9.90 17.99
N ILE A 216 -10.88 -10.11 17.22
CA ILE A 216 -9.50 -9.96 17.70
C ILE A 216 -9.20 -8.47 17.82
N SER A 217 -8.73 -8.05 18.99
CA SER A 217 -8.44 -6.63 19.21
C SER A 217 -7.34 -6.13 18.27
N ILE A 218 -7.47 -4.88 17.84
CA ILE A 218 -6.46 -4.19 17.02
C ILE A 218 -5.08 -4.26 17.67
N LEU A 219 -5.01 -4.13 19.01
CA LEU A 219 -3.74 -4.21 19.75
C LEU A 219 -3.08 -5.58 19.62
N VAL A 220 -3.86 -6.66 19.71
CA VAL A 220 -3.35 -8.03 19.55
C VAL A 220 -2.85 -8.25 18.12
N THR A 221 -3.64 -7.89 17.11
CA THR A 221 -3.22 -7.97 15.70
C THR A 221 -1.96 -7.13 15.45
N TYR A 222 -1.88 -5.95 16.04
CA TYR A 222 -0.73 -5.07 15.92
C TYR A 222 0.55 -5.70 16.51
N VAL A 223 0.49 -6.15 17.76
CA VAL A 223 1.66 -6.69 18.47
C VAL A 223 2.10 -8.03 17.88
N LEU A 224 1.16 -8.90 17.50
CA LEU A 224 1.50 -10.26 17.04
C LEU A 224 1.76 -10.36 15.54
N VAL A 225 1.30 -9.40 14.73
CA VAL A 225 1.47 -9.44 13.27
C VAL A 225 2.31 -8.26 12.78
N MET A 226 1.90 -7.02 13.05
CA MET A 226 2.59 -5.84 12.50
C MET A 226 3.99 -5.67 13.06
N VAL A 227 4.18 -5.84 14.37
CA VAL A 227 5.52 -5.70 14.99
C VAL A 227 6.49 -6.76 14.45
N PRO A 228 6.16 -8.08 14.43
CA PRO A 228 7.05 -9.09 13.86
C PRO A 228 7.34 -8.88 12.37
N VAL A 229 6.34 -8.51 11.57
CA VAL A 229 6.54 -8.22 10.13
C VAL A 229 7.49 -7.04 9.95
N PHE A 230 7.29 -5.95 10.69
CA PHE A 230 8.16 -4.78 10.62
C PHE A 230 9.59 -5.12 11.07
N VAL A 231 9.75 -5.87 12.16
CA VAL A 231 11.07 -6.33 12.64
C VAL A 231 11.74 -7.24 11.63
N GLY A 232 11.01 -8.21 11.07
CA GLY A 232 11.51 -9.11 10.04
C GLY A 232 11.93 -8.36 8.77
N TRP A 233 11.16 -7.35 8.39
CA TRP A 233 11.49 -6.47 7.27
C TRP A 233 12.75 -5.64 7.52
N VAL A 234 12.91 -5.03 8.69
CA VAL A 234 14.15 -4.33 9.10
C VAL A 234 15.35 -5.30 9.15
N ALA A 235 15.15 -6.53 9.62
CA ALA A 235 16.19 -7.55 9.69
C ALA A 235 16.65 -7.98 8.29
N LEU A 236 15.70 -8.22 7.36
CA LEU A 236 15.98 -8.55 5.96
C LEU A 236 16.83 -7.47 5.30
N ILE A 237 16.47 -6.20 5.50
CA ILE A 237 17.22 -5.04 4.99
C ILE A 237 18.64 -5.00 5.57
N ARG A 238 18.79 -5.23 6.88
CA ARG A 238 20.12 -5.23 7.52
C ARG A 238 20.99 -6.36 7.00
N TRP A 239 20.40 -7.51 6.71
CA TRP A 239 21.09 -8.66 6.15
C TRP A 239 21.51 -8.42 4.70
N SER A 240 20.63 -7.87 3.86
CA SER A 240 20.96 -7.56 2.46
C SER A 240 22.07 -6.51 2.35
N ARG A 241 22.17 -5.59 3.32
CA ARG A 241 23.24 -4.58 3.43
C ARG A 241 24.61 -5.14 3.84
N ARG A 242 24.72 -6.41 4.23
CA ARG A 242 25.98 -7.06 4.66
C ARG A 242 26.55 -8.01 3.61
N MET A 243 25.84 -8.23 2.52
CA MET A 243 26.28 -9.03 1.37
C MET A 243 26.92 -8.12 0.33
#